data_AF-A0A7W4GQU5-F1
#
_entry.id   AF-A0A7W4GQU5-F1
#
_cell.length_a   1.000
_cell.length_b   1.000
_cell.length_c   1.000
_cell.angle_alpha   90.00
_cell.angle_beta   90.00
_cell.angle_gamma   90.00
#
_symmetry.space_group_name_H-M   'P 1'
#
loop_
_entity.id
_entity.type
_entity.pdbx_description
1 polymer ?
#
loop_
_entity_poly.entity_id
_entity_poly.type
_entity_poly.pdbx_seq_one_letter_code
_entity_poly.pdbx_strand_id
1 'polypeptide(L)'
;MFRTAALVALLSAAALVRGGAAAQDFVTGDEIRKVSPRAAAPLVEALVQNQGMLDAHDIDSRLRLSHFLAQVMTETGGLRRLDENMNYSARRLTQVFSRRTVTPAKAEALGGQPEAIANWVYRNRLGNGGPETGDGWAYRGSGYIQLTGRTNYRLRGEEIGLPLEQQPDLARQPGPGLEAAAAYWSARQINRPADLNDRPGIRRLVNGPRMEGLDQAILWHNRIWSGIYRDRPPFPDETAAVETAGIDEPLDAQQALERILVDEGFAEAGAIESGGEEAAAQALRDYQESRGLEPTGVLDEDTFYAITDPEEWRNAEDTEMAAAPFSGEGDQGVGHDLAGTAPAAVPVLDPVTGSGEAGTETLDIGEQTDFAAAGGTYSAYETAEGRYEGGSFIPFTVIGDDDRVAVLDTTAFPSRAIVQILFRKRAGLGQSLCTGAMIAPDMVLTAGHCVHGGTAMGSWYADFEVFPGRNTGSKPFGACKATRLYALRGWTASFFVSDSRLYDLGAIRLDCDIGQRTGWFGVAALPDAAFGQPSTVQGYAADKAPPGRQWVSLDQFRVLESDKAFYENDTFGGTSGSPVYTGEDYRITCVHTNGLHGSGNWSRFNACTRITPPRLATIAGWLEEPQP
;
A
#
# COMPACT_ATOMS: atom_id res chain seq x y z
N MET A 1 47.39 -17.48 -4.56
CA MET A 1 47.58 -17.29 -6.02
C MET A 1 46.94 -18.48 -6.73
N PHE A 2 46.37 -18.27 -7.92
CA PHE A 2 45.43 -19.12 -8.69
C PHE A 2 43.95 -18.82 -8.38
N ARG A 3 43.38 -17.76 -8.96
CA ARG A 3 42.79 -17.59 -10.33
C ARG A 3 41.43 -18.30 -10.45
N THR A 4 40.31 -17.63 -10.18
CA THR A 4 39.42 -16.88 -11.11
C THR A 4 39.12 -17.56 -12.44
N ALA A 5 37.80 -17.77 -12.67
CA ALA A 5 37.04 -17.92 -13.92
C ALA A 5 36.26 -19.24 -14.02
N ALA A 6 34.96 -19.18 -13.67
CA ALA A 6 33.84 -19.92 -14.27
C ALA A 6 32.66 -19.96 -13.28
N LEU A 7 31.95 -18.84 -13.12
CA LEU A 7 30.60 -18.82 -12.54
C LEU A 7 29.75 -17.78 -13.27
N VAL A 8 29.72 -17.86 -14.59
CA VAL A 8 28.78 -17.16 -15.48
C VAL A 8 28.32 -18.19 -16.50
N ALA A 9 27.30 -18.97 -16.14
CA ALA A 9 26.45 -19.79 -17.02
C ALA A 9 25.70 -20.78 -16.13
N LEU A 10 24.60 -20.36 -15.50
CA LEU A 10 23.56 -21.26 -14.96
C LEU A 10 22.33 -20.46 -14.51
N LEU A 11 21.78 -19.62 -15.40
CA LEU A 11 20.42 -19.11 -15.31
C LEU A 11 19.86 -18.96 -16.72
N SER A 12 19.57 -20.11 -17.34
CA SER A 12 18.74 -20.25 -18.54
C SER A 12 18.49 -21.74 -18.77
N ALA A 13 17.44 -22.28 -18.15
CA ALA A 13 16.71 -23.48 -18.63
C ALA A 13 15.62 -23.86 -17.61
N ALA A 14 14.58 -23.04 -17.54
CA ALA A 14 13.24 -23.52 -17.20
C ALA A 14 12.22 -22.87 -18.13
N ALA A 15 12.54 -22.84 -19.43
CA ALA A 15 11.53 -22.72 -20.47
C ALA A 15 10.91 -24.11 -20.62
N LEU A 16 9.75 -24.33 -20.00
CA LEU A 16 8.89 -25.45 -20.39
C LEU A 16 8.59 -25.27 -21.88
N VAL A 17 8.90 -26.30 -22.66
CA VAL A 17 8.53 -26.42 -24.06
C VAL A 17 7.00 -26.43 -24.17
N ARG A 18 6.39 -25.26 -24.34
CA ARG A 18 5.10 -25.13 -25.03
C ARG A 18 5.41 -25.08 -26.53
N GLY A 19 4.86 -26.05 -27.26
CA GLY A 19 5.17 -26.25 -28.67
C GLY A 19 4.74 -25.10 -29.56
N GLY A 20 5.65 -24.61 -30.40
CA GLY A 20 5.41 -24.20 -31.79
C GLY A 20 4.16 -23.38 -32.14
N ALA A 21 3.75 -22.42 -31.32
CA ALA A 21 2.91 -21.33 -31.78
C ALA A 21 3.81 -20.25 -32.41
N ALA A 22 3.40 -19.64 -33.52
CA ALA A 22 4.09 -18.46 -34.05
C ALA A 22 4.18 -17.41 -32.93
N ALA A 23 5.32 -16.72 -32.79
CA ALA A 23 5.46 -15.62 -31.83
C ALA A 23 4.30 -14.64 -32.05
N GLN A 24 3.52 -14.43 -31.01
CA GLN A 24 2.34 -13.58 -31.07
C GLN A 24 2.80 -12.12 -31.08
N ASP A 25 2.43 -11.39 -32.13
CA ASP A 25 2.68 -9.96 -32.17
C ASP A 25 1.63 -9.25 -31.29
N PHE A 26 2.06 -8.72 -30.15
CA PHE A 26 1.24 -7.89 -29.28
C PHE A 26 1.11 -6.47 -29.81
N VAL A 27 2.17 -5.92 -30.39
CA VAL A 27 2.18 -4.56 -30.95
C VAL A 27 3.19 -4.38 -32.08
N THR A 28 2.83 -3.57 -33.07
CA THR A 28 3.72 -3.21 -34.19
C THR A 28 4.25 -1.78 -34.06
N GLY A 29 5.36 -1.49 -34.74
CA GLY A 29 5.95 -0.15 -34.74
C GLY A 29 5.02 0.91 -35.34
N ASP A 30 4.20 0.55 -36.33
CA ASP A 30 3.24 1.46 -36.95
C ASP A 30 2.04 1.74 -36.03
N GLU A 31 1.60 0.75 -35.26
CA GLU A 31 0.58 0.93 -34.22
C GLU A 31 1.05 1.89 -33.13
N ILE A 32 2.30 1.75 -32.65
CA ILE A 32 2.88 2.70 -31.69
C ILE A 32 2.98 4.10 -32.28
N ARG A 33 3.46 4.25 -33.52
CA ARG A 33 3.56 5.58 -34.16
C ARG A 33 2.20 6.22 -34.43
N LYS A 34 1.14 5.43 -34.62
CA LYS A 34 -0.23 5.94 -34.75
C LYS A 34 -0.68 6.63 -33.46
N VAL A 35 -0.43 6.01 -32.30
CA VAL A 35 -0.85 6.57 -31.00
C VAL A 35 0.18 7.50 -30.38
N SER A 36 1.45 7.39 -30.75
CA SER A 36 2.54 8.25 -30.31
C SER A 36 3.48 8.63 -31.47
N PRO A 37 3.08 9.58 -32.33
CA PRO A 37 3.85 10.00 -33.51
C PRO A 37 5.25 10.57 -33.21
N ARG A 38 5.48 11.05 -31.98
CA ARG A 38 6.76 11.62 -31.55
C ARG A 38 7.66 10.60 -30.84
N ALA A 39 7.24 9.34 -30.73
CA ALA A 39 8.01 8.28 -30.10
C ALA A 39 9.39 8.13 -30.77
N ALA A 40 10.43 7.99 -29.95
CA ALA A 40 11.79 7.83 -30.43
C ALA A 40 11.97 6.46 -31.07
N ALA A 41 12.53 6.41 -32.29
CA ALA A 41 12.71 5.16 -33.05
C ALA A 41 13.38 4.02 -32.24
N PRO A 42 14.45 4.26 -31.45
CA PRO A 42 15.07 3.20 -30.64
C PRO A 42 14.14 2.59 -29.58
N LEU A 43 13.20 3.38 -29.03
CA LEU A 43 12.26 2.91 -28.01
C LEU A 43 11.13 2.09 -28.64
N VAL A 44 10.67 2.51 -29.83
CA VAL A 44 9.70 1.75 -30.63
C VAL A 44 10.30 0.42 -31.09
N GLU A 45 11.54 0.43 -31.60
CA GLU A 45 12.24 -0.78 -32.04
C GLU A 45 12.46 -1.75 -30.88
N ALA A 46 12.87 -1.24 -29.71
CA ALA A 46 13.04 -2.09 -28.53
C ALA A 46 11.72 -2.73 -28.09
N LEU A 47 10.61 -1.98 -28.06
CA LEU A 47 9.30 -2.51 -27.71
C LEU A 47 8.87 -3.64 -28.65
N VAL A 48 9.00 -3.45 -29.96
CA VAL A 48 8.61 -4.45 -30.97
C VAL A 48 9.51 -5.68 -30.91
N GLN A 49 10.83 -5.51 -30.78
CA GLN A 49 11.78 -6.63 -30.78
C GLN A 49 11.72 -7.46 -29.50
N ASN A 50 11.30 -6.86 -28.39
CA ASN A 50 11.36 -7.49 -27.06
C ASN A 50 9.97 -7.83 -26.50
N GLN A 51 8.89 -7.70 -27.27
CA GLN A 51 7.51 -7.97 -26.82
C GLN A 51 7.30 -9.38 -26.22
N GLY A 52 8.15 -10.36 -26.53
CA GLY A 52 8.09 -11.69 -25.90
C GLY A 52 8.31 -11.68 -24.39
N MET A 53 8.93 -10.64 -23.81
CA MET A 53 9.03 -10.49 -22.35
C MET A 53 7.69 -10.07 -21.72
N LEU A 54 6.81 -9.41 -22.48
CA LEU A 54 5.48 -9.07 -22.00
C LEU A 54 4.67 -10.35 -21.77
N ASP A 55 4.77 -11.32 -22.68
CA ASP A 55 4.20 -12.66 -22.53
C ASP A 55 4.73 -13.37 -21.27
N ALA A 56 6.05 -13.33 -21.06
CA ALA A 56 6.70 -13.96 -19.91
C ALA A 56 6.25 -13.39 -18.55
N HIS A 57 5.62 -12.20 -18.54
CA HIS A 57 5.06 -11.54 -17.37
C HIS A 57 3.52 -11.52 -17.36
N ASP A 58 2.89 -12.34 -18.20
CA ASP A 58 1.44 -12.40 -18.39
C ASP A 58 0.81 -11.04 -18.75
N ILE A 59 1.56 -10.18 -19.45
CA ILE A 59 1.08 -8.90 -20.02
C ILE A 59 0.65 -9.17 -21.47
N ASP A 60 -0.36 -10.03 -21.60
CA ASP A 60 -0.69 -10.77 -22.83
C ASP A 60 -2.13 -10.53 -23.31
N SER A 61 -2.94 -9.82 -22.52
CA SER A 61 -4.30 -9.40 -22.89
C SER A 61 -4.31 -7.98 -23.46
N ARG A 62 -5.27 -7.71 -24.34
CA ARG A 62 -5.47 -6.36 -24.91
C ARG A 62 -5.52 -5.27 -23.82
N LEU A 63 -6.20 -5.53 -22.70
CA LEU A 63 -6.38 -4.55 -21.64
C LEU A 63 -5.12 -4.36 -20.78
N ARG A 64 -4.42 -5.45 -20.45
CA ARG A 64 -3.12 -5.38 -19.74
C ARG A 64 -2.08 -4.63 -20.55
N LEU A 65 -1.98 -4.94 -21.85
CA LEU A 65 -1.06 -4.27 -22.77
C LEU A 65 -1.39 -2.78 -22.91
N SER A 66 -2.67 -2.43 -23.00
CA SER A 66 -3.11 -1.03 -23.04
C SER A 66 -2.68 -0.26 -21.79
N HIS A 67 -2.95 -0.82 -20.60
CA HIS A 67 -2.56 -0.17 -19.33
C HIS A 67 -1.05 -0.11 -19.12
N PHE A 68 -0.32 -1.17 -19.48
CA PHE A 68 1.14 -1.19 -19.41
C PHE A 68 1.74 -0.08 -20.28
N LEU A 69 1.32 0.00 -21.54
CA LEU A 69 1.77 1.04 -22.47
C LEU A 69 1.35 2.45 -22.00
N ALA A 70 0.17 2.58 -21.40
CA ALA A 70 -0.28 3.86 -20.87
C ALA A 70 0.62 4.38 -19.75
N GLN A 71 0.99 3.53 -18.78
CA GLN A 71 1.92 3.92 -17.71
C GLN A 71 3.30 4.26 -18.27
N VAL A 72 3.81 3.43 -19.18
CA VAL A 72 5.07 3.69 -19.88
C VAL A 72 5.06 5.04 -20.60
N MET A 73 4.00 5.35 -21.35
CA MET A 73 3.89 6.59 -22.09
C MET A 73 3.71 7.80 -21.17
N THR A 74 2.99 7.67 -20.05
CA THR A 74 2.92 8.71 -19.01
C THR A 74 4.31 9.04 -18.45
N GLU A 75 5.12 8.02 -18.14
CA GLU A 75 6.42 8.24 -17.52
C GLU A 75 7.50 8.75 -18.47
N THR A 76 7.36 8.46 -19.77
CA THR A 76 8.35 8.78 -20.82
C THR A 76 7.92 9.93 -21.73
N GLY A 77 6.74 10.53 -21.48
CA GLY A 77 6.14 11.55 -22.30
C GLY A 77 5.80 11.05 -23.71
N GLY A 78 5.28 9.84 -23.83
CA GLY A 78 4.96 9.18 -25.11
C GLY A 78 6.18 8.54 -25.76
N LEU A 79 6.95 7.74 -25.02
CA LEU A 79 8.15 7.05 -25.52
C LEU A 79 9.16 8.00 -26.19
N ARG A 80 9.33 9.22 -25.67
CA ARG A 80 10.27 10.20 -26.22
C ARG A 80 11.67 10.07 -25.63
N ARG A 81 11.77 9.66 -24.36
CA ARG A 81 13.03 9.58 -23.61
C ARG A 81 12.92 8.60 -22.45
N LEU A 82 14.06 8.07 -22.01
CA LEU A 82 14.15 7.19 -20.84
C LEU A 82 14.87 7.84 -19.67
N ASP A 83 15.55 8.98 -19.84
CA ASP A 83 16.31 9.61 -18.77
C ASP A 83 15.96 11.09 -18.60
N GLU A 84 16.18 11.57 -17.38
CA GLU A 84 16.11 12.99 -17.06
C GLU A 84 17.36 13.71 -17.60
N ASN A 85 17.16 14.70 -18.45
CA ASN A 85 18.23 15.45 -19.12
C ASN A 85 18.99 16.37 -18.14
N MET A 86 18.34 16.85 -17.08
CA MET A 86 18.90 17.73 -16.04
C MET A 86 19.57 19.03 -16.55
N ASN A 87 19.38 19.37 -17.82
CA ASN A 87 20.02 20.51 -18.47
C ASN A 87 19.21 21.80 -18.26
N TYR A 88 19.28 22.36 -17.05
CA TYR A 88 18.59 23.60 -16.69
C TYR A 88 19.50 24.83 -16.80
N SER A 89 18.96 25.92 -17.33
CA SER A 89 19.60 27.24 -17.21
C SER A 89 19.56 27.74 -15.77
N ALA A 90 20.45 28.67 -15.39
CA ALA A 90 20.44 29.28 -14.06
C ALA A 90 19.08 29.89 -13.71
N ARG A 91 18.45 30.57 -14.68
CA ARG A 91 17.09 31.10 -14.51
C ARG A 91 16.08 29.99 -14.22
N ARG A 92 16.06 28.93 -15.03
CA ARG A 92 15.10 27.83 -14.88
C ARG A 92 15.30 27.07 -13.57
N LEU A 93 16.54 26.88 -13.12
CA LEU A 93 16.86 26.27 -11.83
C LEU A 93 16.17 26.99 -10.66
N THR A 94 16.13 28.32 -10.66
CA THR A 94 15.46 29.09 -9.59
C THR A 94 13.93 29.09 -9.67
N GLN A 95 13.37 28.66 -10.80
CA GLN A 95 11.92 28.53 -11.01
C GLN A 95 11.43 27.14 -10.66
N VAL A 96 12.24 26.12 -10.97
CA VAL A 96 11.89 24.70 -10.80
C VAL A 96 12.19 24.21 -9.39
N PHE A 97 13.33 24.62 -8.80
CA PHE A 97 13.75 24.10 -7.50
C PHE A 97 13.61 25.14 -6.39
N SER A 98 13.17 24.69 -5.22
CA SER A 98 13.00 25.56 -4.05
C SER A 98 14.30 26.29 -3.69
N ARG A 99 14.18 27.49 -3.12
CA ARG A 99 15.34 28.28 -2.64
C ARG A 99 16.17 27.58 -1.55
N ARG A 100 15.59 26.57 -0.88
CA ARG A 100 16.31 25.72 0.09
C ARG A 100 17.24 24.72 -0.63
N THR A 101 16.83 24.24 -1.81
CA THR A 101 17.60 23.29 -2.62
C THR A 101 18.61 23.99 -3.50
N VAL A 102 18.20 25.05 -4.20
CA VAL A 102 19.03 25.84 -5.13
C VAL A 102 18.88 27.33 -4.83
N THR A 103 19.92 27.94 -4.25
CA THR A 103 19.98 29.39 -4.07
C THR A 103 20.29 30.08 -5.41
N PRO A 104 19.97 31.38 -5.60
CA PRO A 104 20.32 32.10 -6.82
C PRO A 104 21.81 32.01 -7.19
N ALA A 105 22.70 32.18 -6.19
CA ALA A 105 24.14 32.02 -6.38
C ALA A 105 24.52 30.59 -6.83
N LYS A 106 23.82 29.57 -6.32
CA LYS A 106 24.05 28.19 -6.72
C LYS A 106 23.51 27.90 -8.11
N ALA A 107 22.39 28.51 -8.50
CA ALA A 107 21.83 28.40 -9.84
C ALA A 107 22.77 28.99 -10.89
N GLU A 108 23.37 30.15 -10.63
CA GLU A 108 24.40 30.75 -11.49
C GLU A 108 25.62 29.85 -11.64
N ALA A 109 26.06 29.23 -10.54
CA ALA A 109 27.21 28.33 -10.55
C ALA A 109 26.98 26.99 -11.28
N LEU A 110 25.74 26.49 -11.31
CA LEU A 110 25.40 25.17 -11.87
C LEU A 110 24.73 25.21 -13.24
N GLY A 111 24.18 26.36 -13.67
CA GLY A 111 23.41 26.46 -14.91
C GLY A 111 24.14 25.86 -16.12
N GLY A 112 23.44 25.04 -16.89
CA GLY A 112 23.98 24.36 -18.08
C GLY A 112 24.94 23.19 -17.80
N GLN A 113 25.08 22.76 -16.54
CA GLN A 113 25.94 21.64 -16.15
C GLN A 113 25.10 20.46 -15.61
N PRO A 114 24.51 19.62 -16.48
CA PRO A 114 23.48 18.65 -16.09
C PRO A 114 23.92 17.65 -15.01
N GLU A 115 25.14 17.13 -15.10
CA GLU A 115 25.69 16.22 -14.07
C GLU A 115 25.89 16.93 -12.73
N ALA A 116 26.44 18.14 -12.73
CA ALA A 116 26.62 18.93 -11.52
C ALA A 116 25.28 19.37 -10.90
N ILE A 117 24.28 19.65 -11.74
CA ILE A 117 22.91 19.93 -11.33
C ILE A 117 22.31 18.70 -10.65
N ALA A 118 22.38 17.52 -11.27
CA ALA A 118 21.83 16.28 -10.72
C ALA A 118 22.50 15.88 -9.40
N ASN A 119 23.84 15.90 -9.37
CA ASN A 119 24.62 15.65 -8.16
C ASN A 119 24.30 16.63 -7.05
N TRP A 120 23.94 17.87 -7.36
CA TRP A 120 23.52 18.84 -6.36
C TRP A 120 22.08 18.61 -5.90
N VAL A 121 21.12 18.53 -6.82
CA VAL A 121 19.68 18.43 -6.53
C VAL A 121 19.36 17.17 -5.75
N TYR A 122 19.99 16.05 -6.10
CA TYR A 122 19.74 14.74 -5.51
C TYR A 122 20.75 14.32 -4.41
N ARG A 123 21.61 15.23 -3.95
CA ARG A 123 22.61 14.94 -2.89
C ARG A 123 21.95 14.50 -1.59
N ASN A 124 22.55 13.52 -0.90
CA ASN A 124 22.13 13.06 0.43
C ASN A 124 20.64 12.68 0.52
N ARG A 125 20.03 12.29 -0.61
CA ARG A 125 18.61 11.90 -0.73
C ARG A 125 18.54 10.52 -1.36
N LEU A 126 17.56 9.71 -0.95
CA LEU A 126 17.25 8.42 -1.59
C LEU A 126 18.47 7.47 -1.69
N GLY A 127 19.34 7.48 -0.67
CA GLY A 127 20.56 6.66 -0.63
C GLY A 127 21.75 7.23 -1.40
N ASN A 128 21.61 8.37 -2.10
CA ASN A 128 22.71 9.05 -2.73
C ASN A 128 23.65 9.68 -1.69
N GLY A 129 24.95 9.62 -1.93
CA GLY A 129 25.92 10.39 -1.18
C GLY A 129 25.89 11.90 -1.49
N GLY A 130 26.91 12.62 -1.03
CA GLY A 130 27.10 14.04 -1.34
C GLY A 130 27.37 14.29 -2.83
N PRO A 131 27.35 15.54 -3.30
CA PRO A 131 27.54 15.85 -4.72
C PRO A 131 28.83 15.30 -5.33
N GLU A 132 29.87 15.14 -4.51
CA GLU A 132 31.18 14.59 -4.87
C GLU A 132 31.15 13.09 -5.22
N THR A 133 30.09 12.37 -4.86
CA THR A 133 29.97 10.92 -5.11
C THR A 133 29.57 10.58 -6.55
N GLY A 134 28.98 11.52 -7.29
CA GLY A 134 28.40 11.27 -8.61
C GLY A 134 27.01 10.60 -8.56
N ASP A 135 26.46 10.35 -7.37
CA ASP A 135 25.24 9.56 -7.20
C ASP A 135 24.00 10.24 -7.76
N GLY A 136 23.90 11.57 -7.60
CA GLY A 136 22.74 12.30 -8.09
C GLY A 136 22.60 12.19 -9.61
N TRP A 137 23.72 12.12 -10.33
CA TRP A 137 23.72 11.86 -11.77
C TRP A 137 23.53 10.38 -12.11
N ALA A 138 24.24 9.49 -11.42
CA ALA A 138 24.19 8.05 -11.69
C ALA A 138 22.78 7.48 -11.52
N TYR A 139 22.06 7.94 -10.49
CA TYR A 139 20.73 7.46 -10.11
C TYR A 139 19.62 8.51 -10.32
N ARG A 140 19.76 9.40 -11.30
CA ARG A 140 18.67 10.29 -11.73
C ARG A 140 17.48 9.52 -12.32
N GLY A 141 16.33 10.18 -12.49
CA GLY A 141 15.12 9.58 -13.07
C GLY A 141 15.41 8.83 -14.36
N SER A 142 15.15 7.52 -14.39
CA SER A 142 15.51 6.65 -15.51
C SER A 142 14.58 5.47 -15.78
N GLY A 143 14.55 5.06 -17.03
CA GLY A 143 13.81 3.91 -17.54
C GLY A 143 12.33 4.18 -17.76
N TYR A 144 11.64 3.14 -18.20
CA TYR A 144 10.22 3.18 -18.59
C TYR A 144 9.26 3.41 -17.41
N ILE A 145 9.73 3.20 -16.16
CA ILE A 145 9.01 3.44 -14.91
C ILE A 145 9.68 4.50 -14.01
N GLN A 146 10.70 5.19 -14.53
CA GLN A 146 11.33 6.37 -13.93
C GLN A 146 11.84 6.19 -12.49
N LEU A 147 12.84 5.32 -12.33
CA LEU A 147 13.57 5.10 -11.07
C LEU A 147 14.48 6.28 -10.74
N THR A 148 14.42 6.78 -9.49
CA THR A 148 15.27 7.87 -9.00
C THR A 148 15.86 7.53 -7.62
N GLY A 149 17.16 7.75 -7.45
CA GLY A 149 17.93 7.55 -6.20
C GLY A 149 18.53 6.15 -6.05
N ARG A 150 19.77 6.08 -5.54
CA ARG A 150 20.55 4.83 -5.36
C ARG A 150 19.76 3.73 -4.66
N THR A 151 19.02 4.08 -3.60
CA THR A 151 18.17 3.14 -2.88
C THR A 151 17.13 2.51 -3.81
N ASN A 152 16.44 3.30 -4.64
CA ASN A 152 15.42 2.76 -5.53
C ASN A 152 16.03 1.87 -6.63
N TYR A 153 17.20 2.22 -7.16
CA TYR A 153 17.92 1.33 -8.09
C TYR A 153 18.31 0.00 -7.42
N ARG A 154 18.78 0.03 -6.17
CA ARG A 154 19.06 -1.18 -5.40
C ARG A 154 17.82 -2.03 -5.18
N LEU A 155 16.77 -1.44 -4.60
CA LEU A 155 15.55 -2.15 -4.25
C LEU A 155 14.85 -2.76 -5.48
N ARG A 156 14.76 -1.99 -6.57
CA ARG A 156 14.12 -2.48 -7.80
C ARG A 156 14.99 -3.47 -8.53
N GLY A 157 16.31 -3.27 -8.52
CA GLY A 157 17.26 -4.25 -9.01
C GLY A 157 17.14 -5.59 -8.30
N GLU A 158 17.07 -5.59 -6.97
CA GLU A 158 16.84 -6.79 -6.15
C GLU A 158 15.49 -7.44 -6.47
N GLU A 159 14.41 -6.66 -6.58
CA GLU A 159 13.04 -7.13 -6.87
C GLU A 159 12.94 -7.83 -8.23
N ILE A 160 13.62 -7.31 -9.26
CA ILE A 160 13.54 -7.83 -10.64
C ILE A 160 14.73 -8.71 -11.03
N GLY A 161 15.70 -8.91 -10.13
CA GLY A 161 16.90 -9.71 -10.40
C GLY A 161 17.94 -9.05 -11.34
N LEU A 162 17.94 -7.72 -11.45
CA LEU A 162 18.90 -6.95 -12.26
C LEU A 162 19.89 -6.16 -11.38
N PRO A 163 21.17 -6.02 -11.76
CA PRO A 163 22.17 -5.33 -10.94
C PRO A 163 22.09 -3.81 -11.09
N LEU A 164 20.90 -3.21 -10.92
CA LEU A 164 20.64 -1.80 -11.20
C LEU A 164 21.38 -0.83 -10.28
N GLU A 165 21.71 -1.21 -9.04
CA GLU A 165 22.57 -0.38 -8.19
C GLU A 165 24.00 -0.34 -8.72
N GLN A 166 24.57 -1.48 -9.12
CA GLN A 166 25.95 -1.52 -9.62
C GLN A 166 26.06 -1.05 -11.07
N GLN A 167 24.98 -1.16 -11.84
CA GLN A 167 24.89 -0.83 -13.27
C GLN A 167 23.60 -0.04 -13.57
N PRO A 168 23.47 1.21 -13.08
CA PRO A 168 22.24 2.00 -13.24
C PRO A 168 21.91 2.33 -14.70
N ASP A 169 22.90 2.32 -15.60
CA ASP A 169 22.66 2.52 -17.03
C ASP A 169 21.81 1.43 -17.67
N LEU A 170 21.67 0.24 -17.06
CA LEU A 170 20.77 -0.80 -17.55
C LEU A 170 19.32 -0.30 -17.61
N ALA A 171 18.88 0.47 -16.61
CA ALA A 171 17.53 1.03 -16.59
C ALA A 171 17.27 2.01 -17.75
N ARG A 172 18.33 2.63 -18.29
CA ARG A 172 18.26 3.62 -19.39
C ARG A 172 18.39 2.99 -20.78
N GLN A 173 18.73 1.71 -20.86
CA GLN A 173 18.83 1.02 -22.15
C GLN A 173 17.44 0.59 -22.61
N PRO A 174 17.07 0.78 -23.90
CA PRO A 174 15.73 0.45 -24.38
C PRO A 174 15.26 -0.98 -24.12
N GLY A 175 16.11 -2.00 -24.35
CA GLY A 175 15.76 -3.40 -24.07
C GLY A 175 15.73 -3.71 -22.56
N PRO A 176 16.88 -3.65 -21.85
CA PRO A 176 16.95 -3.95 -20.42
C PRO A 176 16.04 -3.08 -19.54
N GLY A 177 15.82 -1.81 -19.91
CA GLY A 177 14.89 -0.94 -19.22
C GLY A 177 13.43 -1.35 -19.41
N LEU A 178 13.07 -1.90 -20.56
CA LEU A 178 11.74 -2.44 -20.81
C LEU A 178 11.53 -3.75 -20.04
N GLU A 179 12.54 -4.62 -20.00
CA GLU A 179 12.55 -5.83 -19.17
C GLU A 179 12.36 -5.47 -17.69
N ALA A 180 13.08 -4.46 -17.21
CA ALA A 180 12.93 -3.97 -15.85
C ALA A 180 11.50 -3.47 -15.56
N ALA A 181 10.84 -2.82 -16.53
CA ALA A 181 9.47 -2.35 -16.38
C ALA A 181 8.44 -3.49 -16.38
N ALA A 182 8.61 -4.51 -17.24
CA ALA A 182 7.75 -5.68 -17.26
C ALA A 182 7.90 -6.51 -15.96
N ALA A 183 9.13 -6.69 -15.49
CA ALA A 183 9.41 -7.35 -14.22
C ALA A 183 8.86 -6.57 -13.02
N TYR A 184 8.97 -5.25 -13.01
CA TYR A 184 8.34 -4.39 -11.99
C TYR A 184 6.82 -4.58 -11.96
N TRP A 185 6.19 -4.57 -13.13
CA TRP A 185 4.75 -4.75 -13.28
C TRP A 185 4.29 -6.10 -12.69
N SER A 186 5.03 -7.17 -12.98
CA SER A 186 4.78 -8.50 -12.44
C SER A 186 5.00 -8.57 -10.92
N ALA A 187 6.12 -8.05 -10.41
CA ALA A 187 6.46 -8.08 -8.98
C ALA A 187 5.42 -7.35 -8.13
N ARG A 188 4.79 -6.30 -8.69
CA ARG A 188 3.73 -5.51 -8.06
C ARG A 188 2.32 -6.06 -8.32
N GLN A 189 2.18 -7.19 -9.00
CA GLN A 189 0.90 -7.83 -9.33
C GLN A 189 -0.09 -6.90 -10.06
N ILE A 190 0.40 -6.01 -10.94
CA ILE A 190 -0.42 -4.97 -11.58
C ILE A 190 -1.40 -5.55 -12.63
N ASN A 191 -1.18 -6.79 -13.10
CA ASN A 191 -2.13 -7.49 -13.97
C ASN A 191 -3.55 -7.50 -13.39
N ARG A 192 -3.72 -7.72 -12.08
CA ARG A 192 -5.03 -7.76 -11.43
C ARG A 192 -5.82 -6.45 -11.52
N PRO A 193 -5.30 -5.29 -11.07
CA PRO A 193 -6.00 -4.03 -11.26
C PRO A 193 -6.14 -3.64 -12.74
N ALA A 194 -5.23 -4.06 -13.63
CA ALA A 194 -5.39 -3.87 -15.07
C ALA A 194 -6.58 -4.67 -15.64
N ASP A 195 -6.78 -5.92 -15.23
CA ASP A 195 -7.93 -6.73 -15.61
C ASP A 195 -9.27 -6.12 -15.16
N LEU A 196 -9.24 -5.40 -14.03
CA LEU A 196 -10.39 -4.69 -13.47
C LEU A 196 -10.55 -3.27 -14.02
N ASN A 197 -9.66 -2.81 -14.91
CA ASN A 197 -9.59 -1.42 -15.37
C ASN A 197 -9.49 -0.40 -14.20
N ASP A 198 -8.91 -0.80 -13.06
CA ASP A 198 -8.70 0.02 -11.87
C ASP A 198 -7.52 0.99 -12.08
N ARG A 199 -7.76 2.02 -12.89
CA ARG A 199 -6.75 3.05 -13.23
C ARG A 199 -6.13 3.72 -11.99
N PRO A 200 -6.88 4.10 -10.94
CA PRO A 200 -6.28 4.59 -9.69
C PRO A 200 -5.42 3.53 -8.98
N GLY A 201 -5.86 2.27 -8.93
CA GLY A 201 -5.08 1.16 -8.38
C GLY A 201 -3.75 0.95 -9.10
N ILE A 202 -3.79 0.91 -10.44
CA ILE A 202 -2.59 0.81 -11.29
C ILE A 202 -1.66 1.99 -11.03
N ARG A 203 -2.18 3.23 -11.08
CA ARG A 203 -1.36 4.43 -10.89
C ARG A 203 -0.74 4.49 -9.50
N ARG A 204 -1.46 4.05 -8.47
CA ARG A 204 -0.94 3.95 -7.10
C ARG A 204 0.20 2.95 -6.98
N LEU A 205 0.16 1.84 -7.72
CA LEU A 205 1.24 0.85 -7.75
C LEU A 205 2.46 1.32 -8.55
N VAL A 206 2.27 2.16 -9.57
CA VAL A 206 3.37 2.71 -10.38
C VAL A 206 4.03 3.92 -9.73
N ASN A 207 3.24 4.86 -9.18
CA ASN A 207 3.73 6.17 -8.74
C ASN A 207 3.54 6.44 -7.23
N GLY A 208 2.86 5.56 -6.50
CA GLY A 208 2.64 5.69 -5.06
C GLY A 208 1.35 6.45 -4.70
N PRO A 209 1.14 6.81 -3.41
CA PRO A 209 -0.15 7.26 -2.89
C PRO A 209 -0.70 8.54 -3.54
N ARG A 210 0.19 9.43 -4.02
CA ARG A 210 -0.19 10.68 -4.71
C ARG A 210 -0.80 10.44 -6.09
N MET A 211 -0.46 9.32 -6.75
CA MET A 211 -0.95 8.97 -8.09
C MET A 211 -0.77 10.10 -9.12
N GLU A 212 0.32 10.86 -9.03
CA GLU A 212 0.59 11.99 -9.94
C GLU A 212 0.60 11.51 -11.37
N GLY A 213 0.00 12.23 -12.32
CA GLY A 213 -0.10 11.74 -13.69
C GLY A 213 -1.23 10.73 -13.93
N LEU A 214 -2.18 10.54 -12.98
CA LEU A 214 -3.34 9.65 -13.15
C LEU A 214 -4.16 10.03 -14.39
N ASP A 215 -4.55 11.30 -14.52
CA ASP A 215 -5.37 11.76 -15.63
C ASP A 215 -4.62 11.67 -16.97
N GLN A 216 -3.32 11.93 -16.98
CA GLN A 216 -2.46 11.72 -18.14
C GLN A 216 -2.39 10.24 -18.54
N ALA A 217 -2.32 9.31 -17.57
CA ALA A 217 -2.37 7.88 -17.84
C ALA A 217 -3.75 7.45 -18.39
N ILE A 218 -4.84 8.09 -17.96
CA ILE A 218 -6.17 7.88 -18.54
C ILE A 218 -6.22 8.33 -20.00
N LEU A 219 -5.68 9.51 -20.32
CA LEU A 219 -5.59 10.01 -21.68
C LEU A 219 -4.77 9.08 -22.59
N TRP A 220 -3.60 8.63 -22.13
CA TRP A 220 -2.79 7.65 -22.87
C TRP A 220 -3.51 6.32 -23.04
N HIS A 221 -4.12 5.78 -21.99
CA HIS A 221 -4.86 4.52 -22.04
C HIS A 221 -5.99 4.57 -23.08
N ASN A 222 -6.81 5.62 -23.07
CA ASN A 222 -7.90 5.78 -24.04
C ASN A 222 -7.37 5.88 -25.47
N ARG A 223 -6.29 6.63 -25.68
CA ARG A 223 -5.66 6.77 -27.02
C ARG A 223 -5.08 5.44 -27.52
N ILE A 224 -4.42 4.68 -26.66
CA ILE A 224 -3.85 3.36 -26.98
C ILE A 224 -4.95 2.34 -27.26
N TRP A 225 -5.95 2.28 -26.38
CA TRP A 225 -7.05 1.34 -26.50
C TRP A 225 -7.85 1.59 -27.79
N SER A 226 -8.32 2.81 -28.05
CA SER A 226 -8.95 3.19 -29.33
C SER A 226 -8.06 2.95 -30.55
N GLY A 227 -6.76 3.27 -30.42
CA GLY A 227 -5.85 3.30 -31.54
C GLY A 227 -5.34 1.92 -31.99
N ILE A 228 -5.23 0.98 -31.04
CA ILE A 228 -4.55 -0.31 -31.22
C ILE A 228 -5.44 -1.49 -30.85
N TYR A 229 -6.04 -1.49 -29.66
CA TYR A 229 -6.55 -2.73 -29.05
C TYR A 229 -8.07 -2.95 -29.16
N ARG A 230 -8.89 -1.88 -29.18
CA ARG A 230 -10.36 -1.98 -29.18
C ARG A 230 -10.89 -2.93 -30.25
N ASP A 231 -10.46 -2.72 -31.50
CA ASP A 231 -10.92 -3.47 -32.68
C ASP A 231 -9.99 -4.65 -33.02
N ARG A 232 -8.94 -4.87 -32.24
CA ARG A 232 -8.03 -6.01 -32.42
C ARG A 232 -8.74 -7.29 -31.97
N PRO A 233 -8.64 -8.41 -32.72
CA PRO A 233 -9.11 -9.69 -32.23
C PRO A 233 -8.49 -10.03 -30.86
N PRO A 234 -9.26 -10.63 -29.94
CA PRO A 234 -8.71 -11.10 -28.66
C PRO A 234 -7.49 -12.00 -28.88
N PHE A 235 -6.54 -11.87 -27.97
CA PHE A 235 -5.37 -12.73 -27.93
C PHE A 235 -5.73 -14.15 -27.44
N PRO A 236 -4.97 -15.21 -27.79
CA PRO A 236 -5.31 -16.61 -27.47
C PRO A 236 -5.50 -16.91 -25.98
N ASP A 237 -4.73 -16.26 -25.11
CA ASP A 237 -4.79 -16.41 -23.65
C ASP A 237 -5.65 -15.31 -22.98
N GLU A 238 -6.32 -14.47 -23.77
CA GLU A 238 -7.23 -13.45 -23.28
C GLU A 238 -8.51 -14.08 -22.73
N THR A 239 -8.60 -14.21 -21.41
CA THR A 239 -9.88 -14.52 -20.74
C THR A 239 -10.93 -13.47 -21.10
N ALA A 240 -12.23 -13.84 -21.10
CA ALA A 240 -13.36 -12.98 -21.49
C ALA A 240 -13.60 -11.73 -20.59
N ALA A 241 -12.60 -11.27 -19.85
CA ALA A 241 -12.63 -10.13 -18.93
C ALA A 241 -12.84 -8.77 -19.63
N VAL A 242 -12.53 -8.66 -20.94
CA VAL A 242 -12.68 -7.39 -21.69
C VAL A 242 -14.14 -6.94 -21.80
N GLU A 243 -15.11 -7.86 -21.86
CA GLU A 243 -16.54 -7.49 -21.97
C GLU A 243 -17.10 -6.88 -20.66
N THR A 244 -16.41 -7.03 -19.53
CA THR A 244 -16.86 -6.54 -18.21
C THR A 244 -16.19 -5.25 -17.74
N ALA A 245 -15.18 -4.73 -18.44
CA ALA A 245 -14.34 -3.62 -17.96
C ALA A 245 -14.96 -2.21 -18.10
N GLY A 246 -16.14 -2.08 -18.72
CA GLY A 246 -16.93 -0.83 -18.74
C GLY A 246 -16.19 0.40 -19.26
N ILE A 247 -15.45 0.27 -20.36
CA ILE A 247 -14.62 1.35 -20.91
C ILE A 247 -15.51 2.32 -21.72
N ASP A 248 -15.82 3.51 -21.16
CA ASP A 248 -16.49 4.61 -21.87
C ASP A 248 -15.45 5.68 -22.26
N GLU A 249 -14.74 5.39 -23.34
CA GLU A 249 -13.51 6.11 -23.71
C GLU A 249 -13.67 7.61 -23.96
N PRO A 250 -14.75 8.09 -24.62
CA PRO A 250 -14.96 9.52 -24.82
C PRO A 250 -15.21 10.26 -23.50
N LEU A 251 -16.05 9.68 -22.62
CA LEU A 251 -16.39 10.29 -21.35
C LEU A 251 -15.18 10.32 -20.41
N ASP A 252 -14.45 9.21 -20.33
CA ASP A 252 -13.25 9.07 -19.49
C ASP A 252 -12.16 10.09 -19.89
N ALA A 253 -11.91 10.24 -21.19
CA ALA A 253 -10.91 11.17 -21.70
C ALA A 253 -11.33 12.63 -21.46
N GLN A 254 -12.61 12.94 -21.66
CA GLN A 254 -13.15 14.27 -21.41
C GLN A 254 -13.04 14.65 -19.93
N GLN A 255 -13.43 13.75 -19.02
CA GLN A 255 -13.34 13.99 -17.58
C GLN A 255 -11.88 14.13 -17.09
N ALA A 256 -10.96 13.34 -17.64
CA ALA A 256 -9.54 13.48 -17.33
C ALA A 256 -8.98 14.83 -17.80
N LEU A 257 -9.35 15.27 -19.01
CA LEU A 257 -8.97 16.59 -19.53
C LEU A 257 -9.54 17.72 -18.67
N GLU A 258 -10.81 17.64 -18.27
CA GLU A 258 -11.44 18.63 -17.40
C GLU A 258 -10.70 18.74 -16.06
N ARG A 259 -10.40 17.61 -15.40
CA ARG A 259 -9.65 17.63 -14.13
C ARG A 259 -8.29 18.29 -14.27
N ILE A 260 -7.55 18.00 -15.36
CA ILE A 260 -6.25 18.63 -15.62
C ILE A 260 -6.40 20.15 -15.77
N LEU A 261 -7.37 20.62 -16.56
CA LEU A 261 -7.60 22.05 -16.77
C LEU A 261 -8.04 22.76 -15.49
N VAL A 262 -8.82 22.10 -14.63
CA VAL A 262 -9.21 22.62 -13.32
C VAL A 262 -8.02 22.69 -12.36
N ASP A 263 -7.23 21.62 -12.27
CA ASP A 263 -6.07 21.53 -11.39
C ASP A 263 -4.99 22.55 -11.76
N GLU A 264 -4.82 22.84 -13.06
CA GLU A 264 -3.92 23.88 -13.55
C GLU A 264 -4.53 25.30 -13.51
N GLY A 265 -5.80 25.45 -13.14
CA GLY A 265 -6.47 26.74 -12.95
C GLY A 265 -7.01 27.40 -14.22
N PHE A 266 -7.17 26.64 -15.31
CA PHE A 266 -7.77 27.11 -16.57
C PHE A 266 -9.29 26.91 -16.63
N ALA A 267 -9.87 26.14 -15.70
CA ALA A 267 -11.32 25.92 -15.59
C ALA A 267 -11.77 25.87 -14.11
N GLU A 268 -13.03 26.19 -13.85
CA GLU A 268 -13.67 25.92 -12.54
C GLU A 268 -14.27 24.52 -12.52
N ALA A 269 -14.30 23.87 -11.36
CA ALA A 269 -14.87 22.52 -11.22
C ALA A 269 -16.35 22.48 -11.63
N GLY A 270 -16.68 21.60 -12.60
CA GLY A 270 -18.04 21.48 -13.15
C GLY A 270 -18.41 22.59 -14.15
N ALA A 271 -17.48 23.49 -14.50
CA ALA A 271 -17.72 24.52 -15.51
C ALA A 271 -17.85 23.93 -16.92
N ILE A 272 -17.18 22.80 -17.20
CA ILE A 272 -17.32 22.12 -18.49
C ILE A 272 -18.62 21.33 -18.54
N GLU A 273 -19.01 20.66 -17.44
CA GLU A 273 -20.32 20.00 -17.33
C GLU A 273 -21.50 20.99 -17.43
N SER A 274 -21.39 22.19 -16.85
CA SER A 274 -22.46 23.19 -16.82
C SER A 274 -22.44 24.19 -17.99
N GLY A 275 -21.26 24.47 -18.55
CA GLY A 275 -21.03 25.44 -19.63
C GLY A 275 -21.00 24.82 -21.04
N GLY A 276 -20.93 23.50 -21.16
CA GLY A 276 -20.94 22.77 -22.43
C GLY A 276 -19.63 22.87 -23.23
N GLU A 277 -19.67 22.42 -24.49
CA GLU A 277 -18.49 22.27 -25.37
C GLU A 277 -17.67 23.57 -25.56
N GLU A 278 -18.32 24.74 -25.56
CA GLU A 278 -17.64 26.03 -25.77
C GLU A 278 -16.81 26.45 -24.55
N ALA A 279 -17.25 26.13 -23.32
CA ALA A 279 -16.50 26.44 -22.11
C ALA A 279 -15.21 25.58 -22.04
N ALA A 280 -15.31 24.31 -22.41
CA ALA A 280 -14.15 23.43 -22.53
C ALA A 280 -13.17 23.92 -23.61
N ALA A 281 -13.70 24.31 -24.77
CA ALA A 281 -12.89 24.84 -25.86
C ALA A 281 -12.17 26.13 -25.44
N GLN A 282 -12.82 27.02 -24.68
CA GLN A 282 -12.18 28.24 -24.19
C GLN A 282 -11.09 27.95 -23.16
N ALA A 283 -11.34 27.09 -22.16
CA ALA A 283 -10.32 26.70 -21.18
C ALA A 283 -9.09 26.09 -21.86
N LEU A 284 -9.31 25.31 -22.92
CA LEU A 284 -8.23 24.72 -23.69
C LEU A 284 -7.47 25.75 -24.54
N ARG A 285 -8.15 26.77 -25.09
CA ARG A 285 -7.49 27.92 -25.74
C ARG A 285 -6.59 28.65 -24.75
N ASP A 286 -7.08 28.92 -23.55
CA ASP A 286 -6.31 29.62 -22.52
C ASP A 286 -5.07 28.80 -22.09
N TYR A 287 -5.24 27.48 -21.94
CA TYR A 287 -4.11 26.56 -21.74
C TYR A 287 -3.11 26.65 -22.90
N GLN A 288 -3.57 26.52 -24.15
CA GLN A 288 -2.73 26.57 -25.35
C GLN A 288 -1.94 27.88 -25.44
N GLU A 289 -2.58 29.03 -25.24
CA GLU A 289 -1.91 30.34 -25.23
C GLU A 289 -0.83 30.42 -24.14
N SER A 290 -1.13 29.91 -22.93
CA SER A 290 -0.17 29.90 -21.82
C SER A 290 1.10 29.08 -22.13
N ARG A 291 0.97 28.07 -23.00
CA ARG A 291 2.06 27.19 -23.44
C ARG A 291 2.68 27.62 -24.77
N GLY A 292 2.21 28.73 -25.36
CA GLY A 292 2.68 29.22 -26.66
C GLY A 292 2.29 28.33 -27.84
N LEU A 293 1.22 27.55 -27.68
CA LEU A 293 0.59 26.76 -28.74
C LEU A 293 -0.47 27.58 -29.47
N GLU A 294 -0.87 27.12 -30.65
CA GLU A 294 -2.01 27.72 -31.37
C GLU A 294 -3.31 27.47 -30.59
N PRO A 295 -4.12 28.51 -30.29
CA PRO A 295 -5.34 28.39 -29.50
C PRO A 295 -6.50 27.82 -30.31
N THR A 296 -6.40 26.55 -30.68
CA THR A 296 -7.41 25.84 -31.48
C THR A 296 -8.67 25.50 -30.68
N GLY A 297 -8.59 25.42 -29.35
CA GLY A 297 -9.69 24.99 -28.48
C GLY A 297 -10.05 23.51 -28.62
N VAL A 298 -9.20 22.72 -29.28
CA VAL A 298 -9.34 21.27 -29.42
C VAL A 298 -8.10 20.58 -28.89
N LEU A 299 -8.24 19.35 -28.38
CA LEU A 299 -7.10 18.54 -27.93
C LEU A 299 -6.37 17.97 -29.15
N ASP A 300 -5.70 18.84 -29.89
CA ASP A 300 -4.84 18.46 -31.01
C ASP A 300 -3.54 17.81 -30.54
N GLU A 301 -2.71 17.38 -31.51
CA GLU A 301 -1.49 16.63 -31.22
C GLU A 301 -0.48 17.43 -30.39
N ASP A 302 -0.31 18.72 -30.68
CA ASP A 302 0.59 19.60 -29.93
C ASP A 302 0.12 19.74 -28.48
N THR A 303 -1.18 19.96 -28.29
CA THR A 303 -1.82 20.11 -26.98
C THR A 303 -1.78 18.82 -26.18
N PHE A 304 -2.01 17.67 -26.83
CA PHE A 304 -1.93 16.36 -26.18
C PHE A 304 -0.53 16.10 -25.59
N TYR A 305 0.54 16.39 -26.36
CA TYR A 305 1.91 16.21 -25.85
C TYR A 305 2.28 17.22 -24.77
N ALA A 306 1.73 18.44 -24.80
CA ALA A 306 1.94 19.42 -23.74
C ALA A 306 1.28 18.96 -22.42
N ILE A 307 0.00 18.58 -22.47
CA ILE A 307 -0.78 18.13 -21.31
C ILE A 307 -0.23 16.83 -20.70
N THR A 308 0.30 15.95 -21.53
CA THR A 308 0.83 14.66 -21.10
C THR A 308 2.34 14.66 -20.85
N ASP A 309 3.02 15.82 -20.90
CA ASP A 309 4.44 15.89 -20.60
C ASP A 309 4.67 15.65 -19.09
N PRO A 310 5.49 14.66 -18.69
CA PRO A 310 5.81 14.44 -17.29
C PRO A 310 6.47 15.65 -16.60
N GLU A 311 7.07 16.58 -17.33
CA GLU A 311 7.62 17.81 -16.75
C GLU A 311 6.56 18.75 -16.15
N GLU A 312 5.29 18.64 -16.56
CA GLU A 312 4.24 19.54 -16.07
C GLU A 312 3.77 19.16 -14.66
N TRP A 313 3.54 17.87 -14.40
CA TRP A 313 3.01 17.40 -13.12
C TRP A 313 4.09 16.94 -12.12
N ARG A 314 5.34 16.71 -12.54
CA ARG A 314 6.45 16.38 -11.62
C ARG A 314 6.98 17.58 -10.83
N ASN A 315 6.63 18.81 -11.22
CA ASN A 315 7.16 20.05 -10.63
C ASN A 315 6.23 20.70 -9.59
N ALA A 316 5.05 20.12 -9.34
CA ALA A 316 4.14 20.57 -8.29
C ALA A 316 4.69 20.14 -6.92
N GLU A 317 5.45 21.05 -6.29
CA GLU A 317 6.06 20.91 -4.97
C GLU A 317 6.71 19.54 -4.70
N ASP A 318 7.96 19.43 -5.13
CA ASP A 318 8.91 18.37 -4.82
C ASP A 318 9.26 18.36 -3.30
N THR A 319 8.23 18.18 -2.47
CA THR A 319 8.25 18.00 -1.02
C THR A 319 8.19 16.50 -0.77
N GLU A 320 9.36 15.96 -0.43
CA GLU A 320 9.58 14.73 0.33
C GLU A 320 8.63 13.54 0.07
N MET A 321 9.10 12.57 -0.71
CA MET A 321 9.11 11.19 -0.24
C MET A 321 10.52 10.61 -0.43
N ALA A 322 11.47 11.19 0.30
CA ALA A 322 12.55 10.39 0.83
C ALA A 322 12.03 9.79 2.13
N ALA A 323 11.30 8.68 2.04
CA ALA A 323 11.33 7.77 3.17
C ALA A 323 12.75 7.20 3.17
N ALA A 324 13.58 7.69 4.08
CA ALA A 324 14.89 7.12 4.34
C ALA A 324 14.71 5.61 4.62
N PRO A 325 15.64 4.74 4.19
CA PRO A 325 15.66 3.38 4.72
C PRO A 325 15.64 3.44 6.24
N PHE A 326 14.75 2.64 6.83
CA PHE A 326 14.51 2.57 8.26
C PHE A 326 15.83 2.37 9.02
N SER A 327 16.24 3.38 9.80
CA SER A 327 17.44 3.37 10.65
C SER A 327 17.15 3.60 12.15
N GLY A 328 15.86 3.56 12.54
CA GLY A 328 15.41 3.69 13.93
C GLY A 328 15.17 2.34 14.62
N GLU A 329 14.76 2.35 15.89
CA GLU A 329 14.28 1.14 16.58
C GLU A 329 12.81 0.86 16.21
N GLY A 330 12.52 -0.36 15.73
CA GLY A 330 11.23 -0.67 15.09
C GLY A 330 10.09 -0.76 16.09
N ASP A 331 10.45 -1.08 17.33
CA ASP A 331 9.57 -1.17 18.46
C ASP A 331 9.23 0.20 19.08
N GLN A 332 9.74 1.32 18.54
CA GLN A 332 9.33 2.65 18.99
C GLN A 332 7.85 2.90 18.70
N GLY A 333 7.13 3.47 19.65
CA GLY A 333 5.74 3.85 19.48
C GLY A 333 5.56 5.08 18.57
N VAL A 334 4.50 5.08 17.76
CA VAL A 334 3.98 6.27 17.07
C VAL A 334 2.49 6.41 17.33
N GLY A 335 2.01 7.66 17.45
CA GLY A 335 0.63 7.99 17.75
C GLY A 335 -0.03 8.87 16.68
N HIS A 336 -1.37 8.78 16.57
CA HIS A 336 -2.22 9.60 15.72
C HIS A 336 -3.47 10.06 16.47
N ASP A 337 -3.65 11.38 16.56
CA ASP A 337 -4.75 12.00 17.30
C ASP A 337 -6.06 11.97 16.50
N LEU A 338 -7.13 11.56 17.16
CA LEU A 338 -8.51 11.67 16.69
C LEU A 338 -9.22 12.75 17.55
N ALA A 339 -10.19 13.46 16.99
CA ALA A 339 -10.85 14.56 17.69
C ALA A 339 -11.58 14.08 18.97
N GLY A 340 -11.12 14.51 20.15
CA GLY A 340 -11.77 14.23 21.43
C GLY A 340 -10.89 14.53 22.65
N THR A 341 -11.50 14.63 23.83
CA THR A 341 -10.80 14.83 25.12
C THR A 341 -11.11 13.66 26.05
N ALA A 342 -10.08 13.02 26.61
CA ALA A 342 -10.18 11.85 27.51
C ALA A 342 -9.59 12.12 28.92
N PRO A 343 -9.93 11.31 29.93
CA PRO A 343 -9.39 11.43 31.30
C PRO A 343 -7.91 11.00 31.45
N ALA A 344 -7.37 11.18 32.66
CA ALA A 344 -5.94 11.14 32.96
C ALA A 344 -5.34 9.73 33.20
N ALA A 345 -4.05 9.60 32.90
CA ALA A 345 -3.24 8.37 32.93
C ALA A 345 -3.11 7.70 34.31
N VAL A 346 -3.10 6.36 34.30
CA VAL A 346 -2.75 5.51 35.46
C VAL A 346 -1.80 4.39 34.98
N PRO A 347 -0.63 4.19 35.60
CA PRO A 347 0.27 3.10 35.21
C PRO A 347 -0.21 1.80 35.87
N VAL A 348 -0.73 0.85 35.09
CA VAL A 348 -0.98 -0.51 35.61
C VAL A 348 -0.77 -1.55 34.50
N LEU A 349 0.34 -2.28 34.55
CA LEU A 349 0.60 -3.47 33.70
C LEU A 349 0.10 -4.77 34.35
N ASP A 350 -0.59 -4.65 35.48
CA ASP A 350 -1.20 -5.75 36.22
C ASP A 350 -2.70 -5.87 35.89
N PRO A 351 -3.26 -7.09 35.89
CA PRO A 351 -4.67 -7.28 35.65
C PRO A 351 -5.51 -6.66 36.76
N VAL A 352 -6.63 -6.03 36.40
CA VAL A 352 -7.62 -5.53 37.34
C VAL A 352 -8.98 -6.03 36.91
N THR A 353 -9.74 -6.62 37.83
CA THR A 353 -11.04 -7.23 37.52
C THR A 353 -12.12 -6.18 37.22
N GLY A 354 -11.98 -4.93 37.71
CA GLY A 354 -13.01 -3.89 37.58
C GLY A 354 -14.27 -4.16 38.41
N SER A 355 -15.23 -3.24 38.40
CA SER A 355 -16.48 -3.40 39.17
C SER A 355 -17.39 -4.52 38.66
N GLY A 356 -17.33 -4.83 37.37
CA GLY A 356 -18.22 -5.79 36.71
C GLY A 356 -19.66 -5.31 36.54
N GLU A 357 -19.94 -4.03 36.82
CA GLU A 357 -21.28 -3.45 36.71
C GLU A 357 -21.73 -3.40 35.25
N ALA A 358 -22.50 -4.41 34.82
CA ALA A 358 -23.08 -4.50 33.48
C ALA A 358 -24.46 -3.83 33.40
N GLY A 359 -24.75 -3.22 32.25
CA GLY A 359 -26.05 -2.68 31.87
C GLY A 359 -26.88 -3.69 31.07
N THR A 360 -28.10 -3.28 30.70
CA THR A 360 -29.04 -4.08 29.88
C THR A 360 -29.15 -3.56 28.44
N GLU A 361 -28.12 -2.86 27.98
CA GLU A 361 -28.13 -2.18 26.68
C GLU A 361 -28.08 -3.17 25.51
N THR A 362 -28.91 -2.90 24.51
CA THR A 362 -28.92 -3.61 23.22
C THR A 362 -28.36 -2.72 22.12
N LEU A 363 -27.93 -3.34 21.03
CA LEU A 363 -27.53 -2.59 19.84
C LEU A 363 -28.70 -1.82 19.25
N ASP A 364 -28.46 -0.59 18.81
CA ASP A 364 -29.41 0.15 17.99
C ASP A 364 -29.44 -0.35 16.54
N ILE A 365 -30.37 0.18 15.73
CA ILE A 365 -30.56 -0.25 14.35
C ILE A 365 -29.34 0.05 13.48
N GLY A 366 -28.66 1.17 13.72
CA GLY A 366 -27.44 1.56 13.01
C GLY A 366 -26.32 0.58 13.32
N GLU A 367 -26.06 0.33 14.60
CA GLU A 367 -25.05 -0.63 15.06
C GLU A 367 -25.32 -2.04 14.53
N GLN A 368 -26.58 -2.51 14.55
CA GLN A 368 -26.96 -3.80 13.96
C GLN A 368 -26.66 -3.88 12.46
N THR A 369 -26.94 -2.80 11.73
CA THR A 369 -26.69 -2.71 10.28
C THR A 369 -25.19 -2.70 9.99
N ASP A 370 -24.43 -1.92 10.75
CA ASP A 370 -22.98 -1.81 10.62
C ASP A 370 -22.29 -3.14 10.91
N PHE A 371 -22.70 -3.86 11.96
CA PHE A 371 -22.18 -5.20 12.25
C PHE A 371 -22.58 -6.25 11.20
N ALA A 372 -23.74 -6.11 10.58
CA ALA A 372 -24.16 -7.02 9.51
C ALA A 372 -23.36 -6.80 8.21
N ALA A 373 -22.92 -5.57 7.96
CA ALA A 373 -22.09 -5.21 6.81
C ALA A 373 -20.58 -5.36 7.06
N ALA A 374 -20.15 -5.45 8.32
CA ALA A 374 -18.74 -5.49 8.68
C ALA A 374 -18.08 -6.84 8.36
N GLY A 375 -16.96 -6.78 7.64
CA GLY A 375 -16.10 -7.93 7.40
C GLY A 375 -14.90 -7.97 8.36
N GLY A 376 -14.42 -9.18 8.65
CA GLY A 376 -13.14 -9.36 9.35
C GLY A 376 -12.00 -8.70 8.58
N THR A 377 -11.10 -8.01 9.29
CA THR A 377 -9.91 -7.43 8.68
C THR A 377 -8.74 -8.41 8.65
N TYR A 378 -8.03 -8.42 7.53
CA TYR A 378 -6.77 -9.12 7.33
C TYR A 378 -5.66 -8.13 7.03
N SER A 379 -4.43 -8.48 7.38
CA SER A 379 -3.27 -7.67 7.03
C SER A 379 -2.96 -7.73 5.53
N ALA A 380 -2.21 -6.73 5.04
CA ALA A 380 -1.78 -6.70 3.64
C ALA A 380 -0.88 -7.88 3.26
N TYR A 381 -0.09 -8.42 4.20
CA TYR A 381 0.80 -9.56 3.92
C TYR A 381 0.05 -10.88 3.87
N GLU A 382 -0.97 -11.08 4.71
CA GLU A 382 -1.84 -12.26 4.61
C GLU A 382 -2.60 -12.31 3.30
N THR A 383 -3.09 -11.17 2.83
CA THR A 383 -3.82 -11.10 1.56
C THR A 383 -2.91 -11.20 0.33
N ALA A 384 -1.66 -10.72 0.43
CA ALA A 384 -0.68 -10.86 -0.64
C ALA A 384 -0.22 -12.32 -0.86
N GLU A 385 -0.11 -13.10 0.22
CA GLU A 385 0.47 -14.46 0.18
C GLU A 385 -0.51 -15.59 0.53
N GLY A 386 -1.79 -15.28 0.77
CA GLY A 386 -2.79 -16.28 1.16
C GLY A 386 -3.49 -16.95 -0.01
N ARG A 387 -4.35 -17.93 0.30
CA ARG A 387 -5.05 -18.74 -0.69
C ARG A 387 -6.28 -18.03 -1.23
N TYR A 388 -6.55 -18.22 -2.51
CA TYR A 388 -7.75 -17.75 -3.18
C TYR A 388 -8.45 -18.91 -3.89
N GLU A 389 -9.79 -18.93 -3.85
CA GLU A 389 -10.62 -19.86 -4.63
C GLU A 389 -11.78 -19.07 -5.24
N GLY A 390 -12.02 -19.22 -6.55
CA GLY A 390 -13.02 -18.42 -7.26
C GLY A 390 -12.82 -16.90 -7.13
N GLY A 391 -11.57 -16.44 -6.94
CA GLY A 391 -11.23 -15.01 -6.76
C GLY A 391 -11.49 -14.46 -5.36
N SER A 392 -12.06 -15.25 -4.45
CA SER A 392 -12.27 -14.89 -3.05
C SER A 392 -11.10 -15.37 -2.19
N PHE A 393 -10.61 -14.51 -1.32
CA PHE A 393 -9.60 -14.86 -0.33
C PHE A 393 -10.20 -15.91 0.62
N ILE A 394 -9.55 -17.06 0.72
CA ILE A 394 -9.87 -18.08 1.71
C ILE A 394 -8.93 -17.89 2.88
N PRO A 395 -9.41 -17.35 4.01
CA PRO A 395 -8.63 -17.34 5.23
C PRO A 395 -8.38 -18.79 5.67
N PHE A 396 -7.11 -19.18 5.74
CA PHE A 396 -6.72 -20.38 6.47
C PHE A 396 -6.40 -19.99 7.89
N THR A 397 -7.44 -19.97 8.71
CA THR A 397 -7.34 -19.51 10.10
C THR A 397 -7.85 -20.57 11.08
N VAL A 398 -8.53 -21.60 10.59
CA VAL A 398 -8.89 -22.82 11.35
C VAL A 398 -7.97 -23.96 10.89
N ILE A 399 -7.32 -24.65 11.82
CA ILE A 399 -6.32 -25.68 11.55
C ILE A 399 -6.85 -27.05 11.98
N GLY A 400 -7.28 -27.84 11.00
CA GLY A 400 -7.88 -29.15 11.28
C GLY A 400 -9.37 -29.01 11.59
N ASP A 401 -9.81 -29.66 12.67
CA ASP A 401 -11.20 -29.57 13.14
C ASP A 401 -11.40 -28.30 13.97
N ASP A 402 -12.48 -27.58 13.72
CA ASP A 402 -12.81 -26.35 14.45
C ASP A 402 -13.19 -26.65 15.91
N ASP A 403 -12.28 -26.34 16.83
CA ASP A 403 -12.40 -26.69 18.26
C ASP A 403 -12.81 -25.50 19.15
N ARG A 404 -13.09 -24.35 18.53
CA ARG A 404 -13.43 -23.12 19.24
C ARG A 404 -14.68 -23.28 20.10
N VAL A 405 -14.59 -22.82 21.34
CA VAL A 405 -15.69 -22.84 22.30
C VAL A 405 -16.31 -21.45 22.42
N ALA A 406 -17.63 -21.41 22.31
CA ALA A 406 -18.41 -20.19 22.47
C ALA A 406 -18.42 -19.72 23.93
N VAL A 407 -18.13 -18.43 24.16
CA VAL A 407 -18.28 -17.79 25.47
C VAL A 407 -19.72 -17.33 25.63
N LEU A 408 -20.44 -17.95 26.57
CA LEU A 408 -21.86 -17.65 26.81
C LEU A 408 -22.05 -16.45 27.73
N ASP A 409 -21.17 -16.28 28.73
CA ASP A 409 -21.17 -15.15 29.63
C ASP A 409 -19.96 -14.25 29.36
N THR A 410 -20.21 -13.16 28.65
CA THR A 410 -19.22 -12.12 28.35
C THR A 410 -19.19 -11.02 29.40
N THR A 411 -20.00 -11.12 30.46
CA THR A 411 -19.99 -10.17 31.59
C THR A 411 -19.02 -10.59 32.69
N ALA A 412 -18.58 -11.85 32.69
CA ALA A 412 -17.51 -12.35 33.55
C ALA A 412 -16.13 -11.85 33.08
N PHE A 413 -15.22 -11.63 34.03
CA PHE A 413 -13.81 -11.38 33.74
C PHE A 413 -13.11 -12.72 33.42
N PRO A 414 -12.24 -12.79 32.40
CA PRO A 414 -11.70 -11.68 31.63
C PRO A 414 -12.51 -11.30 30.38
N SER A 415 -13.54 -12.06 30.01
CA SER A 415 -14.33 -11.87 28.79
C SER A 415 -14.90 -10.46 28.61
N ARG A 416 -15.33 -9.80 29.70
CA ARG A 416 -15.82 -8.41 29.64
C ARG A 416 -14.77 -7.37 29.27
N ALA A 417 -13.48 -7.67 29.48
CA ALA A 417 -12.37 -6.81 29.10
C ALA A 417 -11.92 -7.03 27.65
N ILE A 418 -12.49 -8.01 26.94
CA ILE A 418 -12.23 -8.25 25.51
C ILE A 418 -13.27 -7.48 24.70
N VAL A 419 -12.77 -6.65 23.79
CA VAL A 419 -13.58 -5.68 23.05
C VAL A 419 -13.73 -6.09 21.59
N GLN A 420 -14.90 -5.84 21.03
CA GLN A 420 -15.10 -5.86 19.58
C GLN A 420 -14.90 -4.44 19.05
N ILE A 421 -14.17 -4.32 17.95
CA ILE A 421 -13.81 -3.03 17.36
C ILE A 421 -14.47 -2.93 15.99
N LEU A 422 -15.28 -1.90 15.80
CA LEU A 422 -15.73 -1.43 14.49
C LEU A 422 -14.92 -0.20 14.09
N PHE A 423 -14.53 -0.12 12.82
CA PHE A 423 -13.79 1.00 12.27
C PHE A 423 -13.92 1.09 10.75
N ARG A 424 -13.55 2.23 10.18
CA ARG A 424 -13.58 2.47 8.74
C ARG A 424 -12.17 2.69 8.19
N LYS A 425 -11.79 1.88 7.20
CA LYS A 425 -10.46 1.97 6.55
C LYS A 425 -10.32 3.21 5.66
N ARG A 426 -11.40 3.58 4.95
CA ARG A 426 -11.47 4.77 4.10
C ARG A 426 -12.91 5.28 4.04
N ALA A 427 -13.09 6.58 3.92
CA ALA A 427 -14.40 7.18 3.68
C ALA A 427 -15.07 6.53 2.45
N GLY A 428 -16.34 6.17 2.57
CA GLY A 428 -17.11 5.50 1.51
C GLY A 428 -16.93 3.97 1.42
N LEU A 429 -16.02 3.36 2.18
CA LEU A 429 -15.94 1.90 2.34
C LEU A 429 -16.77 1.42 3.53
N GLY A 430 -17.22 0.16 3.47
CA GLY A 430 -17.95 -0.50 4.56
C GLY A 430 -17.12 -0.63 5.85
N GLN A 431 -17.83 -0.91 6.95
CA GLN A 431 -17.22 -1.12 8.26
C GLN A 431 -16.29 -2.34 8.26
N SER A 432 -15.27 -2.28 9.10
CA SER A 432 -14.28 -3.32 9.31
C SER A 432 -14.31 -3.77 10.77
N LEU A 433 -14.01 -5.06 10.98
CA LEU A 433 -14.08 -5.69 12.29
C LEU A 433 -12.71 -6.18 12.77
N CYS A 434 -12.42 -5.92 14.04
CA CYS A 434 -11.29 -6.49 14.79
C CYS A 434 -11.69 -6.81 16.25
N THR A 435 -10.75 -7.42 16.98
CA THR A 435 -10.79 -7.63 18.42
C THR A 435 -9.69 -6.80 19.11
N GLY A 436 -9.88 -6.47 20.38
CA GLY A 436 -8.82 -5.99 21.25
C GLY A 436 -9.06 -6.41 22.69
N ALA A 437 -8.19 -6.00 23.59
CA ALA A 437 -8.39 -6.17 25.04
C ALA A 437 -8.04 -4.90 25.80
N MET A 438 -8.84 -4.56 26.80
CA MET A 438 -8.55 -3.47 27.73
C MET A 438 -7.23 -3.76 28.45
N ILE A 439 -6.33 -2.77 28.51
CA ILE A 439 -5.06 -2.80 29.25
C ILE A 439 -4.94 -1.66 30.27
N ALA A 440 -5.93 -0.77 30.31
CA ALA A 440 -6.06 0.35 31.25
C ALA A 440 -7.53 0.78 31.35
N PRO A 441 -7.88 1.76 32.20
CA PRO A 441 -9.22 2.36 32.23
C PRO A 441 -9.72 2.82 30.86
N ASP A 442 -8.85 3.38 30.02
CA ASP A 442 -9.16 4.07 28.78
C ASP A 442 -8.39 3.54 27.56
N MET A 443 -7.73 2.37 27.66
CA MET A 443 -6.85 1.88 26.59
C MET A 443 -7.09 0.42 26.24
N VAL A 444 -7.11 0.16 24.94
CA VAL A 444 -7.24 -1.16 24.31
C VAL A 444 -5.94 -1.50 23.58
N LEU A 445 -5.39 -2.69 23.81
CA LEU A 445 -4.33 -3.27 23.00
C LEU A 445 -4.94 -4.11 21.85
N THR A 446 -4.39 -4.00 20.65
CA THR A 446 -4.88 -4.68 19.44
C THR A 446 -3.75 -4.89 18.41
N ALA A 447 -4.07 -5.41 17.22
CA ALA A 447 -3.13 -5.55 16.12
C ALA A 447 -2.88 -4.20 15.44
N GLY A 448 -1.67 -3.98 14.93
CA GLY A 448 -1.33 -2.78 14.18
C GLY A 448 -2.19 -2.62 12.92
N HIS A 449 -2.52 -3.72 12.25
CA HIS A 449 -3.37 -3.71 11.07
C HIS A 449 -4.85 -3.39 11.36
N CYS A 450 -5.28 -3.38 12.64
CA CYS A 450 -6.61 -2.94 13.05
C CYS A 450 -6.71 -1.42 13.23
N VAL A 451 -5.57 -0.72 13.27
CA VAL A 451 -5.51 0.75 13.45
C VAL A 451 -4.87 1.49 12.27
N HIS A 452 -4.06 0.80 11.46
CA HIS A 452 -3.33 1.37 10.33
C HIS A 452 -3.11 0.35 9.20
N GLY A 453 -3.12 0.78 7.94
CA GLY A 453 -2.93 -0.08 6.75
C GLY A 453 -1.58 -0.79 6.60
N GLY A 454 -0.64 -0.53 7.50
CA GLY A 454 0.73 -1.03 7.46
C GLY A 454 1.59 -0.38 6.37
N THR A 455 2.90 -0.45 6.55
CA THR A 455 3.94 0.17 5.70
C THR A 455 3.88 1.69 5.64
N ALA A 456 4.95 2.30 5.10
CA ALA A 456 5.01 3.72 4.81
C ALA A 456 3.94 4.21 3.80
N MET A 457 3.28 3.28 3.11
CA MET A 457 2.20 3.55 2.16
C MET A 457 0.79 3.39 2.78
N GLY A 458 0.71 2.92 4.03
CA GLY A 458 -0.53 2.73 4.75
C GLY A 458 -1.14 4.05 5.23
N SER A 459 -2.37 3.98 5.72
CA SER A 459 -3.05 5.12 6.33
C SER A 459 -3.67 4.70 7.65
N TRP A 460 -3.77 5.66 8.57
CA TRP A 460 -4.54 5.52 9.80
C TRP A 460 -6.03 5.43 9.45
N TYR A 461 -6.75 4.63 10.21
CA TYR A 461 -8.19 4.46 10.02
C TYR A 461 -8.99 5.46 10.86
N ALA A 462 -10.30 5.49 10.66
CA ALA A 462 -11.21 6.42 11.34
C ALA A 462 -12.49 5.71 11.79
N ASP A 463 -13.39 6.48 12.42
CA ASP A 463 -14.75 6.06 12.81
C ASP A 463 -14.76 4.82 13.73
N PHE A 464 -13.89 4.82 14.75
CA PHE A 464 -13.78 3.72 15.70
C PHE A 464 -14.92 3.72 16.72
N GLU A 465 -15.55 2.57 16.87
CA GLU A 465 -16.45 2.23 17.98
C GLU A 465 -16.01 0.92 18.64
N VAL A 466 -15.90 0.95 19.96
CA VAL A 466 -15.32 -0.12 20.77
C VAL A 466 -16.38 -0.64 21.75
N PHE A 467 -16.66 -1.95 21.69
CA PHE A 467 -17.74 -2.61 22.41
C PHE A 467 -17.19 -3.70 23.37
N PRO A 468 -16.94 -3.37 24.65
CA PRO A 468 -16.46 -4.36 25.62
C PRO A 468 -17.53 -5.39 25.98
N GLY A 469 -17.13 -6.67 26.03
CA GLY A 469 -18.00 -7.75 26.49
C GLY A 469 -19.29 -7.93 25.68
N ARG A 470 -19.33 -7.49 24.42
CA ARG A 470 -20.50 -7.67 23.54
C ARG A 470 -20.86 -9.16 23.44
N ASN A 471 -22.16 -9.47 23.42
CA ASN A 471 -22.65 -10.83 23.19
C ASN A 471 -23.91 -10.78 22.34
N THR A 472 -23.75 -11.09 21.06
CA THR A 472 -24.84 -11.05 20.08
C THR A 472 -25.46 -9.65 19.97
N GLY A 473 -26.76 -9.50 20.26
CA GLY A 473 -27.45 -8.22 20.24
C GLY A 473 -27.22 -7.33 21.47
N SER A 474 -26.47 -7.78 22.49
CA SER A 474 -26.24 -7.02 23.71
C SER A 474 -24.85 -6.35 23.76
N LYS A 475 -24.82 -5.14 24.33
CA LYS A 475 -23.60 -4.37 24.62
C LYS A 475 -23.56 -4.03 26.13
N PRO A 476 -23.27 -5.00 27.01
CA PRO A 476 -23.44 -4.84 28.46
C PRO A 476 -22.62 -3.71 29.07
N PHE A 477 -21.56 -3.24 28.40
CA PHE A 477 -20.72 -2.15 28.85
C PHE A 477 -20.81 -0.90 27.94
N GLY A 478 -21.82 -0.83 27.08
CA GLY A 478 -21.99 0.26 26.12
C GLY A 478 -20.94 0.24 25.01
N ALA A 479 -20.64 1.42 24.46
CA ALA A 479 -19.64 1.62 23.43
C ALA A 479 -18.82 2.89 23.72
N CYS A 480 -17.56 2.90 23.28
CA CYS A 480 -16.69 4.07 23.37
C CYS A 480 -16.05 4.37 22.02
N LYS A 481 -15.65 5.63 21.82
CA LYS A 481 -14.95 6.05 20.60
C LYS A 481 -13.45 6.10 20.84
N ALA A 482 -12.68 6.06 19.76
CA ALA A 482 -11.24 6.29 19.83
C ALA A 482 -10.92 7.79 19.84
N THR A 483 -10.02 8.20 20.72
CA THR A 483 -9.40 9.54 20.76
C THR A 483 -7.99 9.53 20.22
N ARG A 484 -7.30 8.39 20.26
CA ARG A 484 -5.93 8.28 19.74
C ARG A 484 -5.62 6.86 19.32
N LEU A 485 -4.86 6.71 18.24
CA LEU A 485 -4.38 5.43 17.74
C LEU A 485 -2.87 5.34 17.91
N TYR A 486 -2.39 4.14 18.21
CA TYR A 486 -0.97 3.86 18.38
C TYR A 486 -0.57 2.64 17.56
N ALA A 487 0.64 2.64 17.04
CA ALA A 487 1.25 1.49 16.40
C ALA A 487 2.76 1.50 16.62
N LEU A 488 3.41 0.34 16.46
CA LEU A 488 4.86 0.31 16.37
C LEU A 488 5.33 1.03 15.09
N ARG A 489 6.45 1.76 15.17
CA ARG A 489 7.05 2.45 14.02
C ARG A 489 7.40 1.48 12.90
N GLY A 490 7.89 0.29 13.24
CA GLY A 490 8.15 -0.75 12.25
C GLY A 490 6.89 -1.17 11.48
N TRP A 491 5.69 -1.02 12.05
CA TRP A 491 4.44 -1.25 11.34
C TRP A 491 4.18 -0.17 10.28
N THR A 492 4.30 1.10 10.68
CA THR A 492 3.91 2.26 9.86
C THR A 492 5.02 2.76 8.94
N ALA A 493 6.27 2.40 9.19
CA ALA A 493 7.43 2.89 8.43
C ALA A 493 8.10 1.83 7.57
N SER A 494 7.72 0.54 7.70
CA SER A 494 8.27 -0.51 6.84
C SER A 494 7.96 -0.24 5.37
N PHE A 495 8.90 -0.55 4.49
CA PHE A 495 8.68 -0.44 3.05
C PHE A 495 8.03 -1.68 2.46
N PHE A 496 8.42 -2.84 2.99
CA PHE A 496 7.93 -4.13 2.55
C PHE A 496 6.84 -4.61 3.49
N VAL A 497 5.78 -5.09 2.88
CA VAL A 497 4.65 -5.75 3.56
C VAL A 497 5.13 -7.00 4.32
N SER A 498 6.15 -7.70 3.81
CA SER A 498 6.79 -8.85 4.47
C SER A 498 7.55 -8.51 5.74
N ASP A 499 8.04 -7.28 5.87
CA ASP A 499 8.84 -6.84 7.02
C ASP A 499 7.94 -6.22 8.09
N SER A 500 6.90 -5.49 7.66
CA SER A 500 5.94 -4.86 8.57
C SER A 500 5.26 -5.90 9.47
N ARG A 501 5.07 -7.14 9.00
CA ARG A 501 4.43 -8.20 9.78
C ARG A 501 5.07 -8.42 11.14
N LEU A 502 6.39 -8.24 11.28
CA LEU A 502 7.11 -8.44 12.55
C LEU A 502 6.70 -7.41 13.62
N TYR A 503 6.13 -6.28 13.20
CA TYR A 503 5.78 -5.13 14.04
C TYR A 503 4.26 -4.91 14.15
N ASP A 504 3.44 -5.86 13.73
CA ASP A 504 1.98 -5.74 13.74
C ASP A 504 1.43 -5.74 15.17
N LEU A 505 1.45 -4.57 15.81
CA LEU A 505 0.99 -4.31 17.17
C LEU A 505 0.53 -2.84 17.25
N GLY A 506 -0.61 -2.61 17.89
CA GLY A 506 -1.16 -1.27 18.07
C GLY A 506 -2.01 -1.15 19.32
N ALA A 507 -2.45 0.06 19.60
CA ALA A 507 -3.36 0.35 20.71
C ALA A 507 -4.33 1.46 20.32
N ILE A 508 -5.43 1.55 21.06
CA ILE A 508 -6.48 2.55 20.90
C ILE A 508 -6.73 3.16 22.27
N ARG A 509 -6.62 4.48 22.37
CA ARG A 509 -7.10 5.23 23.52
C ARG A 509 -8.54 5.66 23.29
N LEU A 510 -9.34 5.56 24.34
CA LEU A 510 -10.78 5.76 24.31
C LEU A 510 -11.18 7.15 24.82
N ASP A 511 -12.41 7.57 24.54
CA ASP A 511 -13.05 8.78 25.09
C ASP A 511 -13.72 8.54 26.46
N CYS A 512 -13.52 7.35 27.04
CA CYS A 512 -14.21 6.87 28.23
C CYS A 512 -13.28 6.02 29.11
N ASP A 513 -13.58 5.93 30.42
CA ASP A 513 -12.87 5.07 31.38
C ASP A 513 -13.57 3.71 31.57
N ILE A 514 -14.06 3.09 30.49
CA ILE A 514 -14.89 1.87 30.61
C ILE A 514 -14.17 0.70 31.28
N GLY A 515 -12.82 0.70 31.25
CA GLY A 515 -11.95 -0.21 31.96
C GLY A 515 -12.21 -0.28 33.47
N GLN A 516 -12.74 0.78 34.09
CA GLN A 516 -13.14 0.75 35.51
C GLN A 516 -14.27 -0.26 35.77
N ARG A 517 -15.17 -0.45 34.80
CA ARG A 517 -16.28 -1.42 34.88
C ARG A 517 -15.87 -2.77 34.33
N THR A 518 -15.17 -2.81 33.20
CA THR A 518 -14.80 -4.07 32.55
C THR A 518 -13.64 -4.77 33.26
N GLY A 519 -12.81 -4.01 33.96
CA GLY A 519 -11.45 -4.45 34.25
C GLY A 519 -10.58 -4.40 33.00
N TRP A 520 -9.32 -4.75 33.18
CA TRP A 520 -8.32 -4.85 32.12
C TRP A 520 -7.33 -5.97 32.40
N PHE A 521 -6.70 -6.46 31.33
CA PHE A 521 -5.64 -7.45 31.40
C PHE A 521 -4.33 -6.80 31.87
N GLY A 522 -3.48 -7.61 32.50
CA GLY A 522 -2.08 -7.24 32.63
C GLY A 522 -1.35 -7.43 31.31
N VAL A 523 -0.14 -6.90 31.20
CA VAL A 523 0.72 -7.09 30.02
C VAL A 523 2.11 -7.52 30.49
N ALA A 524 2.67 -8.55 29.85
CA ALA A 524 3.97 -9.09 30.18
C ALA A 524 4.74 -9.49 28.93
N ALA A 525 6.07 -9.54 29.02
CA ALA A 525 6.89 -10.05 27.93
C ALA A 525 6.75 -11.58 27.82
N LEU A 526 6.61 -12.12 26.61
CA LEU A 526 6.62 -13.56 26.39
C LEU A 526 8.05 -14.10 26.52
N PRO A 527 8.36 -14.99 27.48
CA PRO A 527 9.71 -15.50 27.65
C PRO A 527 10.11 -16.43 26.49
N ASP A 528 11.39 -16.46 26.14
CA ASP A 528 11.91 -17.36 25.09
C ASP A 528 11.75 -18.86 25.43
N ALA A 529 11.53 -19.17 26.70
CA ALA A 529 11.22 -20.52 27.18
C ALA A 529 9.72 -20.88 27.10
N ALA A 530 8.88 -20.06 26.46
CA ALA A 530 7.44 -20.30 26.37
C ALA A 530 7.05 -21.42 25.37
N PHE A 531 8.00 -22.02 24.66
CA PHE A 531 7.73 -23.14 23.76
C PHE A 531 7.04 -24.28 24.53
N GLY A 532 5.92 -24.77 24.00
CA GLY A 532 5.08 -25.80 24.63
C GLY A 532 4.26 -25.32 25.84
N GLN A 533 4.31 -24.03 26.21
CA GLN A 533 3.38 -23.50 27.21
C GLN A 533 2.00 -23.29 26.60
N PRO A 534 0.92 -23.45 27.38
CA PRO A 534 -0.44 -23.23 26.90
C PRO A 534 -0.63 -21.83 26.32
N SER A 535 -1.36 -21.71 25.24
CA SER A 535 -1.76 -20.45 24.63
C SER A 535 -3.28 -20.42 24.51
N THR A 536 -3.89 -19.35 25.01
CA THR A 536 -5.34 -19.11 24.90
C THR A 536 -5.56 -17.91 24.00
N VAL A 537 -6.37 -18.06 22.95
CA VAL A 537 -6.82 -16.96 22.10
C VAL A 537 -8.32 -16.79 22.28
N GLN A 538 -8.75 -15.61 22.70
CA GLN A 538 -10.18 -15.30 22.87
C GLN A 538 -10.55 -14.01 22.17
N GLY A 539 -11.54 -14.06 21.28
CA GLY A 539 -11.96 -12.89 20.51
C GLY A 539 -13.21 -13.09 19.68
N TYR A 540 -13.53 -12.11 18.83
CA TYR A 540 -14.73 -12.11 18.00
C TYR A 540 -14.42 -12.61 16.60
N ALA A 541 -14.93 -13.78 16.24
CA ALA A 541 -14.73 -14.36 14.91
C ALA A 541 -15.92 -14.06 13.99
N ALA A 542 -15.66 -13.61 12.76
CA ALA A 542 -16.71 -13.19 11.82
C ALA A 542 -17.41 -14.35 11.09
N ASP A 543 -16.89 -15.57 11.16
CA ASP A 543 -17.45 -16.76 10.50
C ASP A 543 -18.55 -17.46 11.30
N LYS A 544 -18.72 -17.10 12.57
CA LYS A 544 -19.66 -17.77 13.48
C LYS A 544 -20.95 -16.98 13.64
N ALA A 545 -22.07 -17.67 13.44
CA ALA A 545 -23.41 -17.14 13.72
C ALA A 545 -23.95 -17.65 15.08
N PRO A 546 -24.72 -16.84 15.85
CA PRO A 546 -24.95 -15.41 15.63
C PRO A 546 -23.69 -14.57 15.87
N PRO A 547 -23.48 -13.47 15.13
CA PRO A 547 -22.28 -12.64 15.24
C PRO A 547 -22.23 -11.89 16.57
N GLY A 548 -21.05 -11.40 16.95
CA GLY A 548 -20.87 -10.61 18.16
C GLY A 548 -20.73 -11.43 19.44
N ARG A 549 -20.43 -12.72 19.32
CA ARG A 549 -20.05 -13.58 20.44
C ARG A 549 -18.54 -13.83 20.42
N GLN A 550 -17.94 -13.93 21.61
CA GLN A 550 -16.55 -14.32 21.76
C GLN A 550 -16.37 -15.83 21.64
N TRP A 551 -15.25 -16.23 21.06
CA TRP A 551 -14.84 -17.62 20.89
C TRP A 551 -13.45 -17.80 21.47
N VAL A 552 -13.25 -18.90 22.18
CA VAL A 552 -11.98 -19.30 22.78
C VAL A 552 -11.42 -20.47 21.97
N SER A 553 -10.17 -20.36 21.56
CA SER A 553 -9.36 -21.52 21.14
C SER A 553 -8.21 -21.72 22.12
N LEU A 554 -7.80 -22.98 22.27
CA LEU A 554 -6.76 -23.41 23.19
C LEU A 554 -5.73 -24.25 22.42
N ASP A 555 -4.47 -23.90 22.55
CA ASP A 555 -3.35 -24.72 22.08
C ASP A 555 -2.14 -24.49 23.01
N GLN A 556 -0.94 -24.59 22.46
CA GLN A 556 0.34 -24.28 23.07
C GLN A 556 1.22 -23.56 22.04
N PHE A 557 2.24 -22.84 22.48
CA PHE A 557 3.20 -22.25 21.53
C PHE A 557 4.03 -23.34 20.83
N ARG A 558 3.87 -23.45 19.51
CA ARG A 558 4.50 -24.45 18.65
C ARG A 558 5.85 -24.00 18.12
N VAL A 559 6.03 -22.69 17.90
CA VAL A 559 7.29 -22.09 17.49
C VAL A 559 7.43 -20.72 18.14
N LEU A 560 8.65 -20.39 18.59
CA LEU A 560 9.02 -19.07 19.04
C LEU A 560 10.14 -18.52 18.15
N GLU A 561 9.89 -17.35 17.58
CA GLU A 561 10.86 -16.50 16.91
C GLU A 561 10.97 -15.19 17.68
N SER A 562 12.00 -14.37 17.43
CA SER A 562 12.27 -13.16 18.24
C SER A 562 11.05 -12.26 18.42
N ASP A 563 10.30 -12.00 17.35
CA ASP A 563 9.18 -11.05 17.33
C ASP A 563 7.81 -11.71 17.17
N LYS A 564 7.78 -13.03 16.92
CA LYS A 564 6.59 -13.81 16.56
C LYS A 564 6.52 -15.12 17.31
N ALA A 565 5.32 -15.51 17.70
CA ALA A 565 5.04 -16.81 18.26
C ALA A 565 3.91 -17.47 17.47
N PHE A 566 4.00 -18.78 17.30
CA PHE A 566 3.13 -19.57 16.42
C PHE A 566 2.41 -20.64 17.21
N TYR A 567 1.18 -20.94 16.81
CA TYR A 567 0.32 -21.94 17.43
C TYR A 567 -0.72 -22.46 16.43
N GLU A 568 -1.45 -23.49 16.85
CA GLU A 568 -2.59 -24.08 16.15
C GLU A 568 -3.94 -23.62 16.72
N ASN A 569 -3.97 -22.61 17.61
CA ASN A 569 -5.25 -22.00 18.02
C ASN A 569 -6.02 -21.57 16.77
N ASP A 570 -7.27 -21.99 16.67
CA ASP A 570 -8.22 -21.60 15.64
C ASP A 570 -8.62 -20.14 15.77
N THR A 571 -8.55 -19.43 14.65
CA THR A 571 -8.87 -18.02 14.53
C THR A 571 -9.67 -17.75 13.25
N PHE A 572 -10.11 -16.50 13.03
CA PHE A 572 -10.76 -16.09 11.78
C PHE A 572 -10.71 -14.58 11.60
N GLY A 573 -11.03 -14.05 10.43
CA GLY A 573 -11.26 -12.62 10.26
C GLY A 573 -12.13 -12.05 11.40
N GLY A 574 -11.67 -10.97 12.03
CA GLY A 574 -12.27 -10.40 13.23
C GLY A 574 -11.53 -10.72 14.54
N THR A 575 -10.85 -11.87 14.65
CA THR A 575 -10.06 -12.21 15.85
C THR A 575 -8.71 -11.49 15.88
N SER A 576 -8.33 -10.79 14.82
CA SER A 576 -7.16 -9.92 14.80
C SER A 576 -7.18 -8.94 15.96
N GLY A 577 -6.08 -8.89 16.71
CA GLY A 577 -5.93 -8.09 17.93
C GLY A 577 -6.38 -8.79 19.21
N SER A 578 -6.84 -10.05 19.15
CA SER A 578 -7.20 -10.82 20.35
C SER A 578 -6.01 -10.96 21.31
N PRO A 579 -6.25 -10.88 22.62
CA PRO A 579 -5.21 -11.18 23.61
C PRO A 579 -4.82 -12.65 23.51
N VAL A 580 -3.51 -12.91 23.59
CA VAL A 580 -2.96 -14.24 23.80
C VAL A 580 -2.30 -14.26 25.18
N TYR A 581 -2.79 -15.14 26.05
CA TYR A 581 -2.34 -15.24 27.44
C TYR A 581 -2.18 -16.72 27.84
N THR A 582 -1.44 -16.92 28.92
CA THR A 582 -1.08 -18.24 29.44
C THR A 582 -1.65 -18.41 30.84
N GLY A 583 -2.63 -19.30 31.03
CA GLY A 583 -3.19 -19.57 32.37
C GLY A 583 -4.13 -18.47 32.90
N GLU A 584 -4.30 -18.43 34.23
CA GLU A 584 -5.33 -17.63 34.92
C GLU A 584 -4.81 -16.32 35.54
N ASP A 585 -3.57 -15.93 35.25
CA ASP A 585 -3.03 -14.64 35.70
C ASP A 585 -3.45 -13.46 34.78
N TYR A 586 -4.16 -13.75 33.69
CA TYR A 586 -4.76 -12.81 32.74
C TYR A 586 -3.78 -11.72 32.27
N ARG A 587 -2.55 -12.14 31.96
CA ARG A 587 -1.53 -11.28 31.33
C ARG A 587 -1.40 -11.57 29.85
N ILE A 588 -1.57 -10.53 29.03
CA ILE A 588 -1.30 -10.60 27.59
C ILE A 588 0.22 -10.70 27.41
N THR A 589 0.64 -11.72 26.68
CA THR A 589 2.05 -11.96 26.33
C THR A 589 2.31 -11.85 24.84
N CYS A 590 1.24 -11.92 24.04
CA CYS A 590 1.27 -11.83 22.60
C CYS A 590 -0.10 -11.31 22.10
N VAL A 591 -0.13 -10.69 20.94
CA VAL A 591 -1.39 -10.22 20.30
C VAL A 591 -1.60 -10.98 19.00
N HIS A 592 -2.73 -11.68 18.87
CA HIS A 592 -3.01 -12.46 17.66
C HIS A 592 -3.09 -11.53 16.46
N THR A 593 -2.33 -11.85 15.41
CA THR A 593 -2.22 -10.97 14.24
C THR A 593 -2.47 -11.69 12.93
N ASN A 594 -2.24 -13.01 12.82
CA ASN A 594 -2.25 -13.67 11.52
C ASN A 594 -2.79 -15.09 11.48
N GLY A 595 -3.46 -15.37 10.37
CA GLY A 595 -3.71 -16.69 9.81
C GLY A 595 -2.56 -17.24 8.96
N LEU A 596 -2.77 -18.43 8.42
CA LEU A 596 -1.81 -19.10 7.55
C LEU A 596 -1.67 -18.36 6.21
N HIS A 597 -0.43 -18.19 5.77
CA HIS A 597 -0.09 -17.59 4.49
C HIS A 597 1.32 -18.02 4.05
N GLY A 598 1.65 -17.84 2.77
CA GLY A 598 3.03 -17.96 2.29
C GLY A 598 3.64 -19.35 2.48
N SER A 599 4.83 -19.41 3.08
CA SER A 599 5.63 -20.63 3.26
C SER A 599 6.27 -20.74 4.66
N GLY A 600 6.79 -21.93 5.00
CA GLY A 600 7.49 -22.17 6.27
C GLY A 600 6.53 -22.30 7.47
N ASN A 601 6.83 -21.63 8.58
CA ASN A 601 5.94 -21.61 9.75
C ASN A 601 4.61 -20.92 9.45
N TRP A 602 4.66 -19.88 8.62
CA TRP A 602 3.51 -19.08 8.22
C TRP A 602 2.46 -19.87 7.44
N SER A 603 2.85 -20.91 6.70
CA SER A 603 1.92 -21.74 5.94
C SER A 603 1.33 -22.90 6.77
N ARG A 604 1.67 -22.98 8.05
CA ARG A 604 1.36 -24.13 8.93
C ARG A 604 0.67 -23.74 10.22
N PHE A 605 0.91 -22.53 10.72
CA PHE A 605 0.48 -22.09 12.03
C PHE A 605 -0.12 -20.69 11.94
N ASN A 606 -1.08 -20.44 12.82
CA ASN A 606 -1.49 -19.07 13.15
C ASN A 606 -0.40 -18.42 13.99
N ALA A 607 -0.35 -17.09 13.97
CA ALA A 607 0.72 -16.34 14.63
C ALA A 607 0.21 -15.13 15.41
N CYS A 608 1.01 -14.76 16.40
CA CYS A 608 0.83 -13.55 17.19
C CYS A 608 2.13 -12.75 17.24
N THR A 609 1.99 -11.43 17.38
CA THR A 609 3.13 -10.52 17.58
C THR A 609 3.52 -10.56 19.05
N ARG A 610 4.75 -11.02 19.34
CA ARG A 610 5.26 -11.19 20.70
C ARG A 610 5.40 -9.84 21.39
N ILE A 611 5.02 -9.78 22.66
CA ILE A 611 5.41 -8.68 23.53
C ILE A 611 6.82 -9.01 24.02
N THR A 612 7.79 -8.27 23.50
CA THR A 612 9.19 -8.32 23.91
C THR A 612 9.42 -7.30 25.05
N PRO A 613 10.52 -7.35 25.81
CA PRO A 613 10.82 -6.31 26.79
C PRO A 613 10.83 -4.88 26.21
N PRO A 614 11.39 -4.62 25.01
CA PRO A 614 11.25 -3.31 24.35
C PRO A 614 9.80 -2.93 24.06
N ARG A 615 8.98 -3.85 23.52
CA ARG A 615 7.56 -3.58 23.23
C ARG A 615 6.74 -3.34 24.50
N LEU A 616 7.06 -4.04 25.59
CA LEU A 616 6.45 -3.81 26.89
C LEU A 616 6.76 -2.38 27.39
N ALA A 617 7.98 -1.92 27.21
CA ALA A 617 8.36 -0.54 27.53
C ALA A 617 7.62 0.48 26.64
N THR A 618 7.46 0.19 25.34
CA THR A 618 6.66 1.03 24.43
C THR A 618 5.19 1.09 24.84
N ILE A 619 4.58 -0.04 25.20
CA ILE A 619 3.20 -0.09 25.70
C ILE A 619 3.07 0.72 27.00
N ALA A 620 4.04 0.60 27.92
CA ALA A 620 4.08 1.41 29.13
C ALA A 620 4.19 2.92 28.80
N GLY A 621 5.00 3.28 27.80
CA GLY A 621 5.09 4.65 27.30
C GLY A 621 3.75 5.18 26.78
N TRP A 622 3.00 4.40 26.00
CA TRP A 622 1.66 4.79 25.54
C TRP A 622 0.71 5.03 26.71
N LEU A 623 0.78 4.23 27.77
CA LEU A 623 -0.03 4.40 28.98
C LEU A 623 0.30 5.70 29.73
N GLU A 624 1.57 6.09 29.75
CA GLU A 624 2.07 7.28 30.45
C GLU A 624 1.92 8.58 29.63
N GLU A 625 1.78 8.49 28.31
CA GLU A 625 1.73 9.66 27.44
C GLU A 625 0.56 10.60 27.82
N PRO A 626 0.87 11.88 28.16
CA PRO A 626 -0.15 12.89 28.42
C PRO A 626 -0.92 13.23 27.14
N GLN A 627 -2.20 13.58 27.28
CA GLN A 627 -3.04 13.95 26.14
C GLN A 627 -2.57 15.27 25.52
N PRO A 628 -2.72 15.46 24.20
CA PRO A 628 -2.55 16.77 23.55
C PRO A 628 -3.55 17.82 24.03
#